data_AF-A0A067NL32-F1
#
_entry.id   AF-A0A067NL32-F1
#
_cell.length_a   1.000
_cell.length_b   1.000
_cell.length_c   1.000
_cell.angle_alpha   90.00
_cell.angle_beta   90.00
_cell.angle_gamma   90.00
#
_symmetry.space_group_name_H-M   'P 1'
#
loop_
_entity.id
_entity.type
_entity.pdbx_description
1 polymer ?
#
loop_
_entity_poly.entity_id
_entity_poly.type
_entity_poly.pdbx_seq_one_letter_code
_entity_poly.pdbx_strand_id
1 'polypeptide(L)'
;MPETSNYVLELPTELASRGIHPRFHVSKLWPHVANDDTLFPNRRLADPYDWGVPDDAEWIVDEIIGHEWNGSRIRFQIKWNLGDTTWEPRSHCDELEALDRYLEYHGVSSIDALPRKAISGKRR
;
A
#
# COMPACT_ATOMS: atom_id res chain seq x y z
N MET A 1 16.83 -33.49 27.21
CA MET A 1 17.52 -32.48 26.36
C MET A 1 17.51 -32.99 24.93
N PRO A 2 17.27 -32.16 23.92
CA PRO A 2 17.26 -32.64 22.53
C PRO A 2 18.64 -33.18 22.12
N GLU A 3 18.65 -34.19 21.26
CA GLU A 3 19.84 -34.84 20.71
C GLU A 3 20.66 -33.90 19.80
N THR A 4 20.04 -32.84 19.29
CA THR A 4 20.67 -31.84 18.41
C THR A 4 20.50 -30.44 18.99
N SER A 5 21.39 -29.52 18.64
CA SER A 5 21.36 -28.13 19.10
C SER A 5 20.28 -27.27 18.41
N ASN A 6 19.14 -27.87 18.04
CA ASN A 6 18.04 -27.22 17.34
C ASN A 6 16.73 -27.36 18.13
N TYR A 7 15.92 -26.31 18.12
CA TYR A 7 14.59 -26.27 18.70
C TYR A 7 13.58 -25.81 17.66
N VAL A 8 12.35 -26.33 17.75
CA VAL A 8 11.22 -25.89 16.94
C VAL A 8 10.34 -25.02 17.82
N LEU A 9 10.04 -23.80 17.37
CA LEU A 9 9.16 -22.85 18.03
C LEU A 9 7.85 -22.72 17.26
N GLU A 10 6.75 -22.50 17.97
CA GLU A 10 5.50 -22.06 17.36
C GLU A 10 5.66 -20.60 16.94
N LEU A 11 5.65 -20.36 15.63
CA LEU A 11 5.77 -19.01 15.07
C LEU A 11 4.38 -18.37 14.89
N PRO A 12 4.25 -17.06 15.15
CA PRO A 12 3.14 -16.26 14.65
C PRO A 12 2.89 -16.49 13.15
N THR A 13 1.62 -16.46 12.75
CA THR A 13 1.20 -16.68 11.36
C THR A 13 1.90 -15.74 10.39
N GLU A 14 2.14 -14.50 10.80
CA GLU A 14 2.80 -13.46 10.02
C GLU A 14 4.25 -13.82 9.66
N LEU A 15 4.98 -14.49 10.56
CA LEU A 15 6.34 -14.97 10.29
C LEU A 15 6.31 -16.21 9.38
N ALA A 16 5.36 -17.11 9.62
CA ALA A 16 5.20 -18.32 8.81
C ALA A 16 4.82 -17.99 7.35
N SER A 17 3.89 -17.05 7.13
CA SER A 17 3.48 -16.57 5.80
C SER A 17 4.62 -15.94 5.01
N ARG A 18 5.63 -15.37 5.70
CA ARG A 18 6.86 -14.85 5.08
C ARG A 18 7.93 -15.91 4.84
N GLY A 19 7.63 -17.18 5.09
CA GLY A 19 8.53 -18.31 4.83
C GLY A 19 9.59 -18.53 5.92
N ILE A 20 9.44 -17.95 7.11
CA ILE A 20 10.40 -18.16 8.20
C ILE A 20 10.24 -19.57 8.75
N HIS A 21 11.35 -20.32 8.80
CA HIS A 21 11.34 -21.67 9.32
C HIS A 21 11.26 -21.68 10.86
N PRO A 22 10.43 -22.53 11.47
CA PRO A 22 10.24 -22.59 12.91
C PRO A 22 11.43 -23.21 13.67
N ARG A 23 12.45 -23.71 12.96
CA ARG A 23 13.58 -24.44 13.54
C ARG A 23 14.80 -23.54 13.68
N PHE A 24 15.24 -23.31 14.92
CA PHE A 24 16.37 -22.44 15.25
C PHE A 24 17.45 -23.20 16.00
N HIS A 25 18.70 -22.81 15.77
CA HIS A 25 19.82 -23.30 16.57
C HIS A 25 19.80 -22.66 17.96
N VAL A 26 20.15 -23.42 19.00
CA VAL A 26 20.10 -22.98 20.42
C VAL A 26 20.89 -21.70 20.70
N SER A 27 21.99 -21.46 19.98
CA SER A 27 22.80 -20.22 20.12
C SER A 27 22.08 -18.95 19.65
N LYS A 28 20.95 -19.07 18.96
CA LYS A 28 20.10 -17.96 18.53
C LYS A 28 18.91 -17.73 19.47
N LEU A 29 18.71 -18.62 20.44
CA LEU A 29 17.58 -18.59 21.35
C LEU A 29 18.00 -18.13 22.74
N TRP A 30 17.13 -17.35 23.38
CA TRP A 30 17.28 -16.92 24.75
C TRP A 30 15.98 -17.26 25.50
N PRO A 31 16.06 -17.74 26.75
CA PRO A 31 14.88 -17.93 27.58
C PRO A 31 14.11 -16.61 27.71
N HIS A 32 12.80 -16.67 27.48
CA HIS A 32 11.93 -15.52 27.69
C HIS A 32 11.84 -15.20 29.19
N VAL A 33 12.10 -13.94 29.54
CA VAL A 33 11.91 -13.41 30.90
C VAL A 33 10.76 -12.42 30.84
N ALA A 34 9.69 -12.70 31.58
CA ALA A 34 8.51 -11.84 31.63
C ALA A 34 8.87 -10.47 32.22
N ASN A 35 8.12 -9.44 31.80
CA ASN A 35 8.27 -8.11 32.38
C ASN A 35 7.84 -8.11 33.86
N ASP A 36 8.58 -7.38 34.69
CA ASP A 36 8.16 -7.08 36.06
C ASP A 36 7.36 -5.79 36.05
N ASP A 37 6.03 -5.90 36.15
CA ASP A 37 5.13 -4.75 36.07
C ASP A 37 5.21 -3.82 37.30
N THR A 38 5.80 -4.28 38.41
CA THR A 38 6.01 -3.45 39.60
C THR A 38 7.20 -2.50 39.42
N LEU A 39 8.28 -2.98 38.78
CA LEU A 39 9.47 -2.20 38.48
C LEU A 39 9.35 -1.43 37.16
N PHE A 40 8.58 -1.94 36.21
CA PHE A 40 8.46 -1.41 34.85
C PHE A 40 7.00 -1.31 34.36
N PRO A 41 6.13 -0.55 35.05
CA PRO A 41 4.69 -0.50 34.76
C PRO A 41 4.35 0.06 33.37
N ASN A 42 5.25 0.85 32.78
CA ASN A 42 5.08 1.47 31.46
C ASN A 42 5.93 0.81 30.37
N ARG A 43 6.54 -0.35 30.63
CA ARG A 43 7.33 -1.06 29.63
C ARG A 43 6.39 -1.80 28.68
N ARG A 44 5.93 -1.09 27.66
CA ARG A 44 5.39 -1.72 26.45
C ARG A 44 6.55 -2.28 25.64
N LEU A 45 6.50 -3.58 25.32
CA LEU A 45 7.31 -4.11 24.23
C LEU A 45 6.80 -3.42 22.95
N ALA A 46 7.70 -2.78 22.22
CA ALA A 46 7.39 -2.40 20.84
C ALA A 46 7.00 -3.67 20.10
N ASP A 47 6.02 -3.59 19.19
CA ASP A 47 5.71 -4.71 18.32
C ASP A 47 7.01 -5.12 17.64
N PRO A 48 7.52 -6.35 17.84
CA PRO A 48 8.89 -6.69 17.48
C PRO A 48 9.13 -6.64 15.96
N TYR A 49 8.06 -6.53 15.17
CA TYR A 49 8.11 -6.51 13.71
C TYR A 49 7.18 -5.43 13.16
N ASP A 50 7.72 -4.63 12.23
CA ASP A 50 6.90 -3.90 11.27
C ASP A 50 6.58 -4.86 10.13
N TRP A 51 5.30 -5.21 10.01
CA TRP A 51 4.81 -6.13 8.99
C TRP A 51 4.69 -5.46 7.61
N GLY A 52 4.88 -4.14 7.51
CA GLY A 52 4.65 -3.39 6.30
C GLY A 52 3.16 -3.33 5.93
N VAL A 53 2.89 -2.74 4.77
CA VAL A 53 1.55 -2.63 4.21
C VAL A 53 1.24 -3.94 3.45
N PRO A 54 0.08 -4.58 3.68
CA PRO A 54 -0.34 -5.76 2.91
C PRO A 54 -0.33 -5.51 1.40
N ASP A 55 -0.03 -6.53 0.60
CA ASP A 55 -0.01 -6.43 -0.86
C ASP A 55 -1.39 -6.07 -1.45
N ASP A 56 -2.46 -6.41 -0.74
CA ASP A 56 -3.86 -6.12 -1.06
C ASP A 56 -4.38 -4.84 -0.42
N ALA A 57 -3.50 -4.04 0.21
CA ALA A 57 -3.93 -2.79 0.80
C ALA A 57 -4.46 -1.83 -0.26
N GLU A 58 -5.71 -1.43 -0.09
CA GLU A 58 -6.33 -0.39 -0.88
C GLU A 58 -5.72 0.97 -0.53
N TRP A 59 -5.20 1.69 -1.53
CA TRP A 59 -4.63 3.01 -1.36
C TRP A 59 -5.72 4.08 -1.43
N ILE A 60 -5.70 5.02 -0.49
CA ILE A 60 -6.67 6.12 -0.44
C ILE A 60 -6.29 7.19 -1.47
N VAL A 61 -7.18 7.38 -2.43
CA VAL A 61 -7.11 8.47 -3.41
C VAL A 61 -7.62 9.77 -2.79
N ASP A 62 -6.82 10.83 -2.85
CA ASP A 62 -7.21 12.17 -2.39
C ASP A 62 -8.08 12.86 -3.46
N GLU A 63 -7.46 13.11 -4.64
CA GLU A 63 -8.10 13.82 -5.73
C GLU A 63 -7.49 13.46 -7.10
N ILE A 64 -8.28 13.63 -8.16
CA ILE A 64 -7.77 13.66 -9.54
C ILE A 64 -7.43 15.11 -9.86
N ILE A 65 -6.17 15.38 -10.18
CA ILE A 65 -5.68 16.74 -10.44
C ILE A 65 -5.53 17.06 -11.93
N GLY A 66 -5.68 16.05 -12.79
CA GLY A 66 -5.49 16.24 -14.23
C GLY A 66 -5.85 15.01 -15.05
N HIS A 67 -5.97 15.20 -16.36
CA HIS A 67 -6.12 14.13 -17.32
C HIS A 67 -5.31 14.41 -18.59
N GLU A 68 -4.93 13.35 -19.30
CA GLU A 68 -4.27 13.42 -20.59
C GLU A 68 -4.89 12.43 -21.57
N TRP A 69 -5.18 12.91 -22.78
CA TRP A 69 -5.59 12.08 -23.90
C TRP A 69 -4.39 11.67 -24.76
N ASN A 70 -4.24 10.37 -24.98
CA ASN A 70 -3.35 9.80 -25.98
C ASN A 70 -4.20 9.07 -27.03
N GLY A 71 -4.60 9.81 -28.07
CA GLY A 71 -5.56 9.35 -29.06
C GLY A 71 -6.93 9.08 -28.43
N SER A 72 -7.38 7.83 -28.45
CA SER A 72 -8.62 7.38 -27.82
C SER A 72 -8.46 6.98 -26.34
N ARG A 73 -7.21 6.83 -25.85
CA ARG A 73 -6.95 6.44 -24.46
C ARG A 73 -6.82 7.67 -23.58
N ILE A 74 -7.35 7.61 -22.38
CA ILE A 74 -7.18 8.64 -21.35
C ILE A 74 -6.42 8.08 -20.16
N ARG A 75 -5.60 8.93 -19.55
CA ARG A 75 -4.99 8.69 -18.24
C ARG A 75 -5.32 9.84 -17.31
N PHE A 76 -5.43 9.53 -16.03
CA PHE A 76 -5.68 10.49 -14.96
C PHE A 76 -4.45 10.65 -14.10
N GLN A 77 -4.17 11.89 -13.69
CA GLN A 77 -3.16 12.17 -12.69
C GLN A 77 -3.83 12.12 -11.33
N ILE A 78 -3.54 11.09 -10.57
CA ILE A 78 -4.07 10.86 -9.23
C ILE A 78 -3.10 11.46 -8.21
N LYS A 79 -3.63 12.17 -7.23
CA LYS A 79 -2.92 12.54 -6.00
C LYS A 79 -3.37 11.62 -4.88
N TRP A 80 -2.41 11.00 -4.22
CA TRP A 80 -2.62 10.06 -3.11
C TRP A 80 -2.63 10.80 -1.77
N ASN A 81 -3.20 10.20 -0.72
CA ASN A 81 -3.30 10.85 0.59
C ASN A 81 -1.93 11.21 1.21
N LEU A 82 -0.87 10.52 0.80
CA LEU A 82 0.52 10.76 1.22
C LEU A 82 1.23 11.85 0.38
N GLY A 83 0.55 12.43 -0.61
CA GLY A 83 1.04 13.53 -1.43
C GLY A 83 1.75 13.10 -2.72
N ASP A 84 2.03 11.81 -2.89
CA ASP A 84 2.54 11.29 -4.15
C ASP A 84 1.53 11.47 -5.28
N THR A 85 2.03 11.54 -6.51
CA THR A 85 1.17 11.61 -7.70
C THR A 85 1.57 10.59 -8.75
N THR A 86 0.61 9.84 -9.29
CA THR A 86 0.84 8.86 -10.36
C THR A 86 -0.12 9.07 -11.53
N TRP A 87 0.23 8.53 -12.70
CA TRP A 87 -0.62 8.53 -13.88
C TRP A 87 -1.28 7.17 -14.05
N GLU A 88 -2.58 7.11 -13.79
CA GLU A 88 -3.36 5.87 -13.86
C GLU A 88 -4.22 5.78 -15.12
N PRO A 89 -4.41 4.57 -15.68
CA PRO A 89 -5.35 4.33 -16.76
C PRO A 89 -6.80 4.49 -16.28
N ARG A 90 -7.71 4.66 -17.25
CA ARG A 90 -9.15 4.72 -16.99
C ARG A 90 -9.66 3.60 -16.06
N SER A 91 -9.21 2.36 -16.30
CA SER A 91 -9.65 1.16 -15.59
C SER A 91 -9.40 1.19 -14.08
N HIS A 92 -8.42 1.95 -13.60
CA HIS A 92 -8.14 2.10 -12.17
C HIS A 92 -8.95 3.23 -11.53
N CYS A 93 -9.64 4.02 -12.35
CA CYS A 93 -10.37 5.21 -11.91
C CYS A 93 -11.90 5.07 -12.07
N ASP A 94 -12.38 3.92 -12.55
CA ASP A 94 -13.81 3.72 -12.88
C ASP A 94 -14.72 3.83 -11.66
N GLU A 95 -14.25 3.37 -10.49
CA GLU A 95 -15.03 3.27 -9.25
C GLU A 95 -14.64 4.32 -8.21
N LEU A 96 -13.80 5.30 -8.56
CA LEU A 96 -13.33 6.32 -7.63
C LEU A 96 -14.34 7.47 -7.51
N GLU A 97 -14.77 7.80 -6.29
CA GLU A 97 -15.53 9.03 -6.02
C GLU A 97 -14.76 10.29 -6.47
N ALA A 98 -13.42 10.24 -6.46
CA ALA A 98 -12.56 11.31 -6.95
C ALA A 98 -12.77 11.60 -8.45
N LEU A 99 -13.18 10.60 -9.23
CA LEU A 99 -13.56 10.79 -10.62
C LEU A 99 -14.87 11.58 -10.74
N ASP A 100 -15.90 11.23 -9.97
CA ASP A 100 -17.20 11.90 -10.05
C ASP A 100 -17.04 13.40 -9.74
N ARG A 101 -16.29 13.71 -8.67
CA ARG A 101 -15.91 15.09 -8.30
C ARG A 101 -15.17 15.81 -9.44
N TYR A 102 -14.26 15.10 -10.11
CA TYR A 102 -13.49 15.65 -11.21
C TYR A 102 -14.35 15.97 -12.44
N LEU A 103 -15.28 15.07 -12.78
CA LEU A 103 -16.23 15.27 -13.87
C LEU A 103 -17.19 16.43 -13.58
N GLU A 104 -17.70 16.52 -12.34
CA GLU A 104 -18.53 17.63 -11.88
C GLU A 104 -17.80 18.97 -11.98
N TYR A 105 -16.53 19.02 -11.54
CA TYR A 105 -15.69 20.22 -11.68
C TYR A 105 -15.54 20.67 -13.14
N HIS A 106 -15.46 19.70 -14.07
CA HIS A 106 -15.43 19.97 -15.50
C HIS A 106 -16.80 20.19 -16.16
N GLY A 107 -17.89 20.09 -15.39
CA GLY A 107 -19.26 20.26 -15.88
C GLY A 107 -19.72 19.17 -16.86
N VAL A 108 -19.13 17.97 -16.77
CA VAL A 108 -19.42 16.84 -17.65
C VAL A 108 -19.94 15.65 -16.84
N SER A 109 -20.76 14.81 -17.46
CA SER A 109 -21.28 13.58 -16.84
C SER A 109 -20.55 12.31 -17.29
N SER A 110 -19.67 12.42 -18.28
CA SER A 110 -18.89 11.30 -18.80
C SER A 110 -17.49 11.74 -19.21
N ILE A 111 -16.57 10.79 -19.17
CA ILE A 111 -15.16 11.03 -19.47
C ILE A 111 -14.92 11.37 -20.92
N ASP A 112 -15.71 10.82 -21.83
CA ASP A 112 -15.57 11.11 -23.26
C ASP A 112 -15.81 12.58 -23.58
N ALA A 113 -16.55 13.30 -22.72
CA ALA A 113 -16.80 14.73 -22.82
C ALA A 113 -15.68 15.59 -22.22
N LEU A 114 -14.66 15.01 -21.59
CA LEU A 114 -13.52 15.77 -21.09
C LEU A 114 -12.74 16.45 -22.22
N PRO A 115 -12.22 17.67 -21.97
CA PRO A 115 -11.54 18.45 -22.99
C PRO A 115 -10.30 17.73 -23.55
N ARG A 116 -10.23 17.60 -24.87
CA ARG A 116 -9.06 17.04 -25.56
C ARG A 116 -8.13 18.17 -25.97
N LYS A 117 -6.82 18.02 -25.73
CA LYS A 117 -5.84 18.95 -26.31
C LYS A 117 -5.98 18.89 -27.82
N ALA A 118 -6.19 20.04 -28.46
CA ALA A 118 -6.22 20.14 -29.91
C ALA A 118 -4.88 19.63 -30.47
N ILE A 119 -4.94 18.75 -31.47
CA ILE A 119 -3.76 18.32 -32.22
C ILE A 119 -3.19 19.58 -32.86
N SER A 120 -2.05 20.07 -32.36
CA SER A 120 -1.32 21.16 -33.02
C SER A 120 -0.82 20.63 -34.36
N GLY A 121 -1.59 20.86 -35.43
CA GLY A 121 -1.19 20.53 -36.78
C GLY A 121 0.11 21.27 -37.10
N LYS A 122 1.20 20.52 -37.34
CA LYS A 122 2.38 21.07 -37.98
C LYS A 122 1.96 21.56 -39.38
N ARG A 123 1.84 22.88 -39.55
CA ARG A 123 1.86 23.50 -40.88
C ARG A 123 3.22 23.17 -41.50
N ARG A 124 3.21 22.40 -42.58
CA ARG A 124 4.28 22.32 -43.58
C ARG A 124 3.80 23.08 -44.81
#